data_AF-A0AAN7VN33-F1
#
_entry.id   AF-A0AAN7VN33-F1
#
_cell.length_a   1.000
_cell.length_b   1.000
_cell.length_c   1.000
_cell.angle_alpha   90.00
_cell.angle_beta   90.00
_cell.angle_gamma   90.00
#
_symmetry.space_group_name_H-M   'P 1'
#
loop_
_entity.id
_entity.type
_entity.pdbx_description
1 polymer ?
#
loop_
_entity_poly.entity_id
_entity_poly.type
_entity_poly.pdbx_seq_one_letter_code
_entity_poly.pdbx_strand_id
1 'polypeptide(L)'
;MCMINYSPQFKISTAKNAVVPQDIGPAPPLSKMSDVLWFQWKDAVAAKGGSLGNIKYFWRHNIVDKDSKAIMDAIAGIPGNEIIDYPGKTYSMTAPILSVERQIAQALLGSPNGVAVTFFLAQHREEIGTWKTVSKVQLFKTDSWGGRVERHMLFSIVDVEK
;
A
#
# COMPACT_ATOMS: atom_id res chain seq x y z
N MET A 1 -11.63 -9.28 -16.75
CA MET A 1 -11.16 -7.99 -17.32
C MET A 1 -10.51 -7.21 -16.19
N CYS A 2 -9.19 -7.07 -16.17
CA CYS A 2 -8.48 -6.41 -15.07
C CYS A 2 -8.61 -4.90 -15.26
N MET A 3 -9.41 -4.22 -14.43
CA MET A 3 -9.45 -2.76 -14.42
C MET A 3 -8.09 -2.26 -13.91
N ILE A 4 -7.36 -1.57 -14.78
CA ILE A 4 -6.16 -0.84 -14.38
C ILE A 4 -6.62 0.30 -13.46
N ASN A 5 -6.34 0.19 -12.17
CA ASN A 5 -6.64 1.24 -11.20
C ASN A 5 -5.61 2.36 -11.35
N TYR A 6 -6.00 3.45 -12.01
CA TYR A 6 -5.20 4.66 -12.11
C TYR A 6 -5.34 5.50 -10.84
N SER A 7 -4.23 6.07 -10.37
CA SER A 7 -4.27 6.97 -9.22
C SER A 7 -5.06 8.24 -9.54
N PRO A 8 -5.66 8.91 -8.53
CA PRO A 8 -6.32 10.20 -8.73
C PRO A 8 -5.40 11.23 -9.37
N GLN A 9 -4.11 11.24 -9.01
CA GLN A 9 -3.10 12.09 -9.63
C GLN A 9 -2.98 11.87 -11.14
N PHE A 10 -2.92 10.61 -11.59
CA PHE A 10 -2.85 10.27 -13.00
C PHE A 10 -4.10 10.79 -13.74
N LYS A 11 -5.29 10.60 -13.16
CA LYS A 11 -6.55 11.09 -13.73
C LYS A 11 -6.60 12.62 -13.80
N ILE A 12 -6.18 13.34 -12.75
CA ILE A 12 -6.10 14.80 -12.75
C ILE A 12 -5.10 15.31 -13.81
N SER A 13 -3.92 14.69 -13.90
CA SER A 13 -2.91 15.11 -14.88
C SER A 13 -3.38 14.93 -16.33
N THR A 14 -4.18 13.89 -16.60
CA THR A 14 -4.78 13.65 -17.92
C THR A 14 -5.96 14.60 -18.17
N ALA A 15 -6.77 14.89 -17.15
CA ALA A 15 -7.91 15.79 -17.24
C ALA A 15 -7.51 17.25 -17.50
N LYS A 16 -6.33 17.69 -17.03
CA LYS A 16 -5.80 19.04 -17.33
C LYS A 16 -5.62 19.31 -18.84
N ASN A 17 -5.49 18.26 -19.65
CA ASN A 17 -5.31 18.36 -21.11
C ASN A 17 -6.59 17.99 -21.89
N ALA A 18 -7.68 17.66 -21.21
CA ALA A 18 -8.96 17.31 -21.84
C ALA A 18 -9.90 18.51 -21.83
N VAL A 19 -10.63 18.73 -22.94
CA VAL A 19 -11.79 19.61 -22.95
C VAL A 19 -12.84 18.97 -22.05
N VAL A 20 -12.93 19.45 -20.80
CA VAL A 20 -13.92 18.95 -19.84
C VAL A 20 -15.29 19.46 -20.32
N PRO A 21 -16.28 18.59 -20.58
CA PRO A 21 -17.66 19.02 -20.85
C PRO A 21 -18.12 19.97 -19.75
N GLN A 22 -18.80 21.05 -20.13
CA GLN A 22 -19.14 22.20 -19.26
C GLN A 22 -20.01 21.81 -18.04
N ASP A 23 -20.60 20.63 -18.12
CA ASP A 23 -21.50 19.93 -17.20
C ASP A 23 -20.76 19.03 -16.19
N ILE A 24 -19.45 18.81 -16.35
CA ILE A 24 -18.60 18.12 -15.38
C ILE A 24 -17.75 19.18 -14.68
N GLY A 25 -18.13 19.53 -13.45
CA GLY A 25 -17.37 20.47 -12.61
C GLY A 25 -15.90 20.08 -12.43
N PRO A 26 -15.05 20.99 -11.90
CA PRO A 26 -13.63 20.72 -11.74
C PRO A 26 -13.40 19.44 -10.93
N ALA A 27 -12.39 18.67 -11.31
CA ALA A 27 -12.02 17.47 -10.56
C ALA A 27 -11.83 17.83 -9.07
N PRO A 28 -12.39 17.03 -8.13
CA PRO A 28 -12.21 17.29 -6.71
C PRO A 28 -10.70 17.32 -6.39
N PRO A 29 -10.25 18.08 -5.38
CA PRO A 29 -8.84 18.19 -5.00
C PRO A 29 -8.26 16.90 -4.37
N LEU A 30 -8.79 15.73 -4.74
CA LEU A 30 -8.29 14.41 -4.37
C LEU A 30 -7.16 14.04 -5.33
N SER A 31 -5.94 14.41 -4.95
CA SER A 31 -4.75 14.11 -5.74
C SER A 31 -4.02 12.86 -5.27
N LYS A 32 -4.25 12.39 -4.04
CA LYS A 32 -3.49 11.28 -3.46
C LYS A 32 -4.35 10.02 -3.33
N MET A 33 -3.74 8.87 -3.59
CA MET A 33 -4.40 7.58 -3.41
C MET A 33 -4.69 7.29 -1.93
N SER A 34 -3.89 7.83 -1.00
CA SER A 34 -4.12 7.73 0.45
C SER A 34 -5.50 8.28 0.84
N ASP A 35 -5.89 9.43 0.29
CA ASP A 35 -7.18 10.08 0.61
C ASP A 35 -8.37 9.23 0.17
N VAL A 36 -8.29 8.61 -1.02
CA VAL A 36 -9.34 7.73 -1.52
C VAL A 36 -9.48 6.48 -0.64
N LEU A 37 -8.36 5.87 -0.27
CA LEU A 37 -8.35 4.71 0.61
C LEU A 37 -8.86 5.08 2.01
N TRP A 38 -8.60 6.31 2.47
CA TRP A 38 -9.08 6.81 3.74
C TRP A 38 -10.60 6.94 3.78
N PHE A 39 -11.23 7.47 2.74
CA PHE A 39 -12.69 7.50 2.68
C PHE A 39 -13.30 6.11 2.70
N GLN A 40 -12.73 5.15 1.94
CA GLN A 40 -13.19 3.76 1.99
C GLN A 40 -13.07 3.16 3.38
N TRP A 41 -11.99 3.46 4.10
CA TRP A 41 -11.81 3.03 5.48
C TRP A 41 -12.85 3.67 6.42
N LYS A 42 -13.07 4.98 6.32
CA LYS A 42 -14.08 5.69 7.11
C LYS A 42 -15.48 5.11 6.92
N ASP A 43 -15.87 4.88 5.67
CA ASP A 43 -17.18 4.32 5.33
C ASP A 43 -17.32 2.90 5.89
N ALA A 44 -16.29 2.07 5.75
CA ALA A 44 -16.28 0.71 6.28
C ALA A 44 -16.37 0.67 7.81
N VAL A 45 -15.66 1.56 8.50
CA VAL A 45 -15.69 1.68 9.97
C VAL A 45 -17.05 2.18 10.44
N ALA A 46 -17.61 3.20 9.78
CA ALA A 46 -18.93 3.73 10.10
C ALA A 46 -20.02 2.66 9.94
N ALA A 47 -19.99 1.89 8.84
CA ALA A 47 -20.92 0.80 8.60
C ALA A 47 -20.83 -0.34 9.63
N LYS A 48 -19.69 -0.49 10.31
CA LYS A 48 -19.44 -1.52 11.34
C LYS A 48 -19.53 -0.99 12.77
N GLY A 49 -19.72 0.31 12.98
CA GLY A 49 -19.71 0.94 14.32
C GLY A 49 -18.36 0.84 15.03
N GLY A 50 -17.25 0.91 14.30
CA GLY A 50 -15.90 0.75 14.83
C GLY A 50 -15.17 2.06 15.16
N SER A 51 -13.89 1.94 15.54
CA SER A 51 -12.97 3.07 15.69
C SER A 51 -12.07 3.20 14.45
N LEU A 52 -11.90 4.42 13.96
CA LEU A 52 -10.98 4.75 12.86
C LEU A 52 -9.53 4.34 13.16
N GLY A 53 -9.17 4.31 14.44
CA GLY A 53 -7.84 3.90 14.90
C GLY A 53 -7.64 2.40 15.01
N ASN A 54 -8.63 1.55 14.77
CA ASN A 54 -8.48 0.09 14.86
C ASN A 54 -7.88 -0.51 13.57
N ILE A 55 -6.77 0.04 13.11
CA ILE A 55 -6.04 -0.41 11.91
C ILE A 55 -4.86 -1.27 12.35
N LYS A 56 -4.93 -2.58 12.06
CA LYS A 56 -3.89 -3.56 12.43
C LYS A 56 -3.09 -4.06 11.22
N TYR A 57 -3.74 -4.10 10.05
CA TYR A 57 -3.17 -4.63 8.83
C TYR A 57 -3.56 -3.77 7.64
N PHE A 58 -2.66 -3.67 6.66
CA PHE A 58 -2.93 -3.08 5.36
C PHE A 58 -2.50 -4.07 4.28
N TRP A 59 -3.42 -4.49 3.41
CA TRP A 59 -3.13 -5.46 2.36
C TRP A 59 -3.11 -4.80 0.99
N ARG A 60 -1.98 -4.92 0.29
CA ARG A 60 -1.84 -4.59 -1.14
C ARG A 60 -1.94 -5.89 -1.93
N HIS A 61 -3.14 -6.16 -2.42
CA HIS A 61 -3.45 -7.31 -3.24
C HIS A 61 -3.06 -7.09 -4.71
N ASN A 62 -2.50 -8.11 -5.35
CA ASN A 62 -2.16 -8.20 -6.78
C ASN A 62 -1.41 -6.98 -7.32
N ILE A 63 -0.15 -6.86 -6.94
CA ILE A 63 0.71 -5.74 -7.32
C ILE A 63 1.18 -5.92 -8.77
N VAL A 64 0.63 -5.08 -9.65
CA VAL A 64 0.93 -5.06 -11.09
C VAL A 64 1.89 -3.95 -11.50
N ASP A 65 2.17 -3.01 -10.60
CA ASP A 65 3.05 -1.87 -10.82
C ASP A 65 4.50 -2.30 -11.13
N LYS A 66 5.09 -1.77 -12.21
CA LYS A 66 6.41 -2.20 -12.69
C LYS A 66 7.52 -1.87 -11.69
N ASP A 67 7.45 -0.69 -11.08
CA ASP A 67 8.49 -0.20 -10.17
C ASP A 67 8.49 -1.01 -8.87
N SER A 68 7.30 -1.25 -8.30
CA SER A 68 7.15 -2.13 -7.15
C SER A 68 7.60 -3.57 -7.46
N LYS A 69 7.30 -4.08 -8.65
CA LYS A 69 7.75 -5.42 -9.07
C LYS A 69 9.26 -5.50 -9.24
N ALA A 70 9.90 -4.46 -9.78
CA ALA A 70 11.35 -4.40 -9.91
C ALA A 70 12.05 -4.47 -8.54
N ILE A 71 11.52 -3.78 -7.53
CA ILE A 71 12.01 -3.88 -6.14
C ILE A 71 11.84 -5.30 -5.61
N MET A 72 10.68 -5.92 -5.83
CA MET A 72 10.42 -7.30 -5.42
C MET A 72 11.35 -8.31 -6.12
N ASP A 73 11.63 -8.12 -7.41
CA ASP A 73 12.54 -8.97 -8.18
C ASP A 73 13.99 -8.82 -7.69
N ALA A 74 14.40 -7.59 -7.34
CA ALA A 74 15.70 -7.36 -6.72
C ALA A 74 15.83 -8.06 -5.36
N ILE A 75 14.77 -8.03 -4.53
CA ILE A 75 14.71 -8.76 -3.26
C ILE A 75 14.79 -10.27 -3.51
N ALA A 76 14.06 -10.79 -4.50
CA ALA A 76 14.07 -12.20 -4.85
C ALA A 76 15.42 -12.71 -5.36
N GLY A 77 16.27 -11.82 -5.89
CA GLY A 77 17.64 -12.12 -6.29
C GLY A 77 18.62 -12.28 -5.11
N ILE A 78 18.23 -11.89 -3.89
CA ILE A 78 19.05 -12.12 -2.69
C ILE A 78 18.84 -13.57 -2.24
N PRO A 79 19.91 -14.37 -2.06
CA PRO A 79 19.78 -15.76 -1.61
C PRO A 79 18.92 -15.89 -0.35
N GLY A 80 17.95 -16.81 -0.37
CA GLY A 80 17.05 -17.02 0.74
C GLY A 80 15.93 -15.99 0.88
N ASN A 81 15.73 -15.10 -0.11
CA ASN A 81 14.64 -14.10 -0.13
C ASN A 81 13.70 -14.25 -1.34
N GLU A 82 13.69 -15.44 -1.94
CA GLU A 82 12.76 -15.82 -2.99
C GLU A 82 11.31 -15.56 -2.54
N ILE A 83 10.48 -15.08 -3.47
CA ILE A 83 9.05 -14.86 -3.23
C ILE A 83 8.34 -16.20 -3.33
N ILE A 84 7.98 -16.75 -2.17
CA ILE A 84 7.28 -18.03 -2.05
C ILE A 84 5.78 -17.82 -1.87
N ASP A 85 5.02 -18.90 -2.02
CA ASP A 85 3.58 -18.90 -1.83
C ASP A 85 3.20 -18.47 -0.40
N TYR A 86 1.96 -18.01 -0.23
CA TYR A 86 1.44 -17.66 1.09
C TYR A 86 1.71 -18.79 2.11
N PRO A 87 2.26 -18.48 3.30
CA PRO A 87 2.34 -17.16 3.95
C PRO A 87 3.53 -16.28 3.56
N GLY A 88 4.40 -16.72 2.67
CA GLY A 88 5.55 -15.94 2.22
C GLY A 88 6.62 -15.71 3.29
N LYS A 89 7.34 -14.59 3.15
CA LYS A 89 8.39 -14.15 4.06
C LYS A 89 7.99 -12.84 4.71
N THR A 90 8.29 -12.71 6.00
CA THR A 90 7.99 -11.51 6.79
C THR A 90 9.29 -10.81 7.14
N TYR A 91 9.36 -9.51 6.85
CA TYR A 91 10.51 -8.67 7.11
C TYR A 91 10.15 -7.64 8.17
N SER A 92 10.93 -7.59 9.24
CA SER A 92 10.67 -6.71 10.36
C SER A 92 11.31 -5.33 10.15
N MET A 93 10.50 -4.29 10.28
CA MET A 93 10.98 -3.02 10.83
C MET A 93 11.47 -3.32 12.26
N THR A 94 12.30 -2.59 12.99
CA THR A 94 12.86 -3.07 14.31
C THR A 94 13.93 -4.17 14.25
N ALA A 95 14.09 -4.91 13.14
CA ALA A 95 15.32 -5.68 12.94
C ALA A 95 16.56 -4.74 12.98
N PRO A 96 17.76 -5.24 13.32
CA PRO A 96 18.96 -4.41 13.45
C PRO A 96 19.17 -3.52 12.22
N ILE A 97 19.58 -2.26 12.42
CA ILE A 97 19.55 -1.23 11.37
C ILE A 97 20.36 -1.59 10.11
N LEU A 98 21.44 -2.36 10.27
CA LEU A 98 22.30 -2.81 9.17
C LEU A 98 21.92 -4.20 8.64
N SER A 99 20.87 -4.83 9.15
CA SER A 99 20.46 -6.16 8.68
C SER A 99 19.81 -6.09 7.29
N VAL A 100 20.04 -7.14 6.50
CA VAL A 100 19.39 -7.32 5.19
C VAL A 100 17.88 -7.31 5.33
N GLU A 101 17.35 -7.95 6.37
CA GLU A 101 15.91 -7.98 6.67
C GLU A 101 15.33 -6.56 6.83
N ARG A 102 15.99 -5.69 7.62
CA ARG A 102 15.54 -4.31 7.85
C ARG A 102 15.56 -3.50 6.56
N GLN A 103 16.60 -3.68 5.74
CA GLN A 103 16.73 -3.01 4.44
C GLN A 103 15.64 -3.47 3.46
N ILE A 104 15.32 -4.77 3.42
CA ILE A 104 14.23 -5.30 2.60
C ILE A 104 12.88 -4.72 3.05
N ALA A 105 12.62 -4.70 4.37
CA ALA A 105 11.39 -4.11 4.91
C ALA A 105 11.26 -2.63 4.48
N GLN A 106 12.35 -1.86 4.60
CA GLN A 106 12.40 -0.46 4.18
C GLN A 106 12.21 -0.28 2.67
N ALA A 107 12.82 -1.14 1.84
CA ALA A 107 12.66 -1.11 0.39
C ALA A 107 11.21 -1.38 -0.03
N LEU A 108 10.55 -2.36 0.59
CA LEU A 108 9.14 -2.66 0.34
C LEU A 108 8.23 -1.51 0.80
N LEU A 109 8.51 -0.90 1.95
CA LEU A 109 7.77 0.27 2.43
C LEU A 109 8.01 1.51 1.54
N GLY A 110 9.21 1.67 0.99
CA GLY A 110 9.59 2.74 0.07
C GLY A 110 9.12 2.54 -1.37
N SER A 111 8.61 1.35 -1.71
CA SER A 111 8.01 1.09 -3.03
C SER A 111 6.79 1.97 -3.27
N PRO A 112 6.39 2.24 -4.53
CA PRO A 112 5.15 3.00 -4.82
C PRO A 112 3.91 2.48 -4.08
N ASN A 113 3.81 1.15 -3.89
CA ASN A 113 2.72 0.53 -3.14
C ASN A 113 2.85 0.69 -1.61
N GLY A 114 4.07 0.71 -1.06
CA GLY A 114 4.31 0.92 0.38
C GLY A 114 4.18 2.40 0.79
N VAL A 115 4.57 3.32 -0.09
CA VAL A 115 4.47 4.77 0.14
C VAL A 115 3.01 5.20 0.34
N ALA A 116 2.08 4.62 -0.42
CA ALA A 116 0.65 4.87 -0.23
C ALA A 116 0.17 4.52 1.19
N VAL A 117 0.66 3.41 1.77
CA VAL A 117 0.35 3.00 3.14
C VAL A 117 0.95 3.98 4.15
N THR A 118 2.18 4.42 3.91
CA THR A 118 2.85 5.40 4.77
C THR A 118 2.11 6.73 4.79
N PHE A 119 1.71 7.25 3.63
CA PHE A 119 0.92 8.48 3.55
C PHE A 119 -0.46 8.33 4.18
N PHE A 120 -1.13 7.19 4.00
CA PHE A 120 -2.39 6.89 4.66
C PHE A 120 -2.28 7.01 6.19
N LEU A 121 -1.24 6.43 6.79
CA LEU A 121 -1.06 6.53 8.25
C LEU A 121 -0.64 7.94 8.70
N ALA A 122 0.27 8.58 7.95
CA ALA A 122 0.82 9.87 8.34
C ALA A 122 -0.18 11.04 8.19
N GLN A 123 -0.95 11.07 7.10
CA GLN A 123 -1.86 12.17 6.79
C GLN A 123 -3.13 12.14 7.64
N HIS A 124 -3.55 10.95 8.08
CA HIS A 124 -4.81 10.78 8.82
C HIS A 124 -4.58 10.54 10.32
N ARG A 125 -3.36 10.78 10.83
CA ARG A 125 -2.99 10.58 12.24
C ARG A 125 -3.93 11.26 13.24
N GLU A 126 -4.44 12.44 12.90
CA GLU A 126 -5.31 13.24 13.77
C GLU A 126 -6.69 12.57 13.93
N GLU A 127 -7.24 12.04 12.84
CA GLU A 127 -8.50 11.29 12.86
C GLU A 127 -8.33 9.88 13.45
N ILE A 128 -7.14 9.26 13.30
CA ILE A 128 -6.79 7.98 13.91
C ILE A 128 -6.69 8.11 15.45
N GLY A 129 -6.27 9.27 15.94
CA GLY A 129 -6.14 9.58 17.38
C GLY A 129 -4.87 9.05 18.05
N THR A 130 -4.11 8.18 17.37
CA THR A 130 -2.81 7.66 17.84
C THR A 130 -1.78 7.70 16.72
N TRP A 131 -0.50 7.71 17.10
CA TRP A 131 0.58 7.61 16.13
C TRP A 131 0.78 6.15 15.77
N LYS A 132 0.67 5.81 14.49
CA LYS A 132 0.84 4.45 13.99
C LYS A 132 2.00 4.35 13.03
N THR A 133 2.65 3.19 13.03
CA THR A 133 3.73 2.87 12.11
C THR A 133 3.64 1.42 11.62
N VAL A 134 4.32 1.13 10.53
CA VAL A 134 4.48 -0.24 10.02
C VAL A 134 5.56 -0.94 10.84
N SER A 135 5.24 -2.10 11.42
CA SER A 135 6.19 -2.94 12.15
C SER A 135 6.77 -4.06 11.30
N LYS A 136 5.99 -4.61 10.37
CA LYS A 136 6.39 -5.74 9.52
C LYS A 136 5.80 -5.60 8.14
N VAL A 137 6.53 -6.11 7.15
CA VAL A 137 6.05 -6.27 5.78
C VAL A 137 6.19 -7.73 5.39
N GLN A 138 5.07 -8.38 5.09
CA GLN A 138 5.05 -9.74 4.58
C GLN A 138 4.88 -9.71 3.06
N LEU A 139 5.77 -10.39 2.35
CA LEU A 139 5.80 -10.53 0.90
C LEU A 139 5.53 -11.99 0.53
N PHE A 140 4.50 -12.21 -0.28
CA PHE A 140 4.12 -13.54 -0.74
C PHE A 140 3.56 -13.48 -2.16
N LYS A 141 3.50 -14.63 -2.80
CA LYS A 141 2.77 -14.81 -4.05
C LYS A 141 1.60 -15.78 -3.89
N THR A 142 0.68 -15.73 -4.83
CA THR A 142 -0.35 -16.75 -5.02
C THR A 142 -0.50 -17.00 -6.51
N ASP A 143 -0.93 -18.22 -6.85
CA ASP A 143 -1.41 -18.48 -8.20
C ASP A 143 -2.80 -17.88 -8.40
N SER A 144 -3.03 -17.35 -9.59
CA SER A 144 -4.32 -16.84 -10.02
C SER A 144 -4.82 -17.58 -11.25
N TRP A 145 -6.09 -17.33 -11.58
CA TRP A 145 -6.73 -17.97 -12.73
C TRP A 145 -5.95 -17.70 -14.03
N GLY A 146 -5.63 -18.77 -14.76
CA GLY A 146 -4.81 -18.71 -15.97
C GLY A 146 -3.30 -18.81 -15.75
N GLY A 147 -2.85 -19.34 -14.61
CA GLY A 147 -1.44 -19.64 -14.33
C GLY A 147 -0.57 -18.39 -14.12
N ARG A 148 -1.20 -17.25 -13.81
CA ARG A 148 -0.48 -16.01 -13.53
C ARG A 148 -0.10 -15.95 -12.06
N VAL A 149 1.13 -15.58 -11.78
CA VAL A 149 1.61 -15.34 -10.42
C VAL A 149 1.25 -13.93 -9.99
N GLU A 150 0.46 -13.82 -8.93
CA GLU A 150 0.12 -12.56 -8.27
C GLU A 150 1.03 -12.35 -7.06
N ARG A 151 1.56 -11.14 -6.91
CA ARG A 151 2.44 -10.76 -5.78
C ARG A 151 1.69 -9.82 -4.85
N HIS A 152 1.85 -10.02 -3.56
CA HIS A 152 1.09 -9.33 -2.52
C HIS A 152 2.01 -8.80 -1.43
N MET A 153 1.62 -7.68 -0.82
CA MET A 153 2.26 -7.18 0.39
C MET A 153 1.24 -7.00 1.51
N LEU A 154 1.52 -7.56 2.69
CA LEU A 154 0.74 -7.34 3.91
C LEU A 154 1.59 -6.56 4.91
N PHE A 155 1.12 -5.37 5.28
CA PHE A 155 1.77 -4.50 6.24
C PHE A 155 1.11 -4.70 7.61
N SER A 156 1.89 -5.04 8.63
CA SER A 156 1.44 -5.04 10.02
C SER A 156 1.66 -3.66 10.64
N ILE A 157 0.64 -3.14 11.31
CA ILE A 157 0.61 -1.77 11.84
C ILE A 157 0.53 -1.84 13.37
N VAL A 158 1.35 -1.02 14.04
CA VAL A 158 1.41 -0.91 15.50
C VAL A 158 1.31 0.54 15.92
N ASP A 159 0.86 0.76 17.16
CA ASP A 159 0.96 2.06 17.80
C ASP A 159 2.42 2.37 18.16
N VAL A 160 2.76 3.65 18.10
CA VAL A 160 4.05 4.18 18.55
C VAL A 160 3.82 4.85 19.90
N GLU A 161 4.51 4.37 20.93
CA GLU A 161 4.52 5.03 22.25
C GLU A 161 5.18 6.41 22.10
N LYS A 162 4.59 7.42 22.78
CA LYS A 162 5.11 8.79 22.80
C LYS A 162 6.33 8.91 23.68
#